data_AF-A0A6L7LPH4-F1
#
_entry.id   AF-A0A6L7LPH4-F1
#
_cell.length_a   1.000
_cell.length_b   1.000
_cell.length_c   1.000
_cell.angle_alpha   90.00
_cell.angle_beta   90.00
_cell.angle_gamma   90.00
#
_symmetry.space_group_name_H-M   'P 1'
#
loop_
_entity.id
_entity.type
_entity.pdbx_description
1 polymer ?
#
loop_
_entity_poly.entity_id
_entity_poly.type
_entity_poly.pdbx_seq_one_letter_code
_entity_poly.pdbx_strand_id
1 'polypeptide(L)'
;MAGIALLAAVTILYAGYNLFVKLSGGHVPSGATTTVLATMCIQVAALSTSVVFLSLLAVRGGHVFSLSPASYAWATLAGLCIGGAEIGYLYLFGGVGGMKPMDASVAIPTIVSGTIVIALLFSFLVLKEQISWTQVLGSCLILVGVFLLFVQRPGSA
;
A
#
# COMPACT_ATOMS: atom_id res chain seq x y z
N MET A 1 8.79 -10.81 -20.69
CA MET A 1 8.88 -11.89 -19.67
C MET A 1 9.33 -11.33 -18.31
N ALA A 2 10.51 -10.70 -18.18
CA ALA A 2 10.99 -10.17 -16.90
C ALA A 2 10.07 -9.13 -16.22
N GLY A 3 9.47 -8.21 -17.00
CA GLY A 3 8.54 -7.21 -16.44
C GLY A 3 7.27 -7.82 -15.82
N ILE A 4 6.69 -8.86 -16.45
CA ILE A 4 5.50 -9.54 -15.93
C ILE A 4 5.84 -10.28 -14.62
N ALA A 5 7.00 -10.94 -14.57
CA ALA A 5 7.46 -11.61 -13.36
C ALA A 5 7.68 -10.62 -12.20
N LEU A 6 8.24 -9.44 -12.48
CA LEU A 6 8.42 -8.38 -11.48
C LEU A 6 7.07 -7.83 -10.99
N LEU A 7 6.12 -7.59 -11.91
CA LEU A 7 4.76 -7.16 -11.55
C LEU A 7 4.08 -8.18 -10.63
N ALA A 8 4.18 -9.46 -10.93
CA ALA A 8 3.64 -10.52 -10.09
C ALA A 8 4.31 -10.55 -8.71
N ALA A 9 5.64 -10.46 -8.66
CA ALA A 9 6.39 -10.45 -7.40
C ALA A 9 6.02 -9.24 -6.51
N VAL A 10 5.96 -8.04 -7.08
CA VAL A 10 5.55 -6.83 -6.35
C VAL A 10 4.12 -6.95 -5.85
N THR A 11 3.21 -7.50 -6.67
CA THR A 11 1.82 -7.74 -6.27
C THR A 11 1.74 -8.69 -5.07
N ILE A 12 2.50 -9.79 -5.08
CA ILE A 12 2.54 -10.74 -3.97
C ILE A 12 3.08 -10.09 -2.70
N LEU A 13 4.18 -9.34 -2.80
CA LEU A 13 4.78 -8.64 -1.66
C LEU A 13 3.81 -7.60 -1.08
N TYR A 14 3.13 -6.84 -1.93
CA TYR A 14 2.18 -5.82 -1.50
C TYR A 14 0.91 -6.44 -0.89
N ALA A 15 0.40 -7.54 -1.46
CA ALA A 15 -0.69 -8.31 -0.85
C ALA A 15 -0.29 -8.87 0.51
N GLY A 16 0.90 -9.46 0.61
CA GLY A 16 1.48 -9.94 1.87
C GLY A 16 1.59 -8.84 2.91
N TYR A 17 2.10 -7.67 2.53
CA TYR A 17 2.13 -6.47 3.37
C TYR A 17 0.74 -6.14 3.94
N ASN A 18 -0.28 -6.00 3.09
CA ASN A 18 -1.63 -5.62 3.54
C ASN A 18 -2.22 -6.67 4.51
N LEU A 19 -1.97 -7.96 4.27
CA LEU A 19 -2.41 -9.05 5.14
C LEU A 19 -1.67 -9.04 6.49
N PHE A 20 -0.35 -8.86 6.49
CA PHE A 20 0.43 -8.79 7.73
C PHE A 20 0.10 -7.55 8.56
N VAL A 21 -0.19 -6.41 7.92
CA VAL A 21 -0.66 -5.21 8.62
C VAL A 21 -2.02 -5.48 9.28
N LYS A 22 -2.95 -6.18 8.62
CA LYS A 22 -4.20 -6.63 9.27
C LYS A 22 -3.93 -7.54 10.47
N LEU A 23 -3.08 -8.55 10.32
CA LEU A 23 -2.75 -9.47 11.40
C LEU A 23 -2.11 -8.74 12.57
N SER A 24 -1.20 -7.81 12.31
CA SER A 24 -0.60 -6.94 13.33
C SER A 24 -1.67 -6.10 14.05
N GLY A 25 -2.59 -5.47 13.30
CA GLY A 25 -3.71 -4.71 13.85
C GLY A 25 -4.62 -5.55 14.77
N GLY A 26 -4.86 -6.81 14.43
CA GLY A 26 -5.65 -7.73 15.26
C GLY A 26 -5.04 -8.09 16.62
N HIS A 27 -3.74 -7.84 16.81
CA HIS A 27 -3.03 -8.08 18.08
C HIS A 27 -2.83 -6.79 18.88
N VAL A 28 -3.42 -5.67 18.46
CA VAL A 28 -3.37 -4.42 19.22
C VAL A 28 -4.19 -4.59 20.51
N PRO A 29 -3.59 -4.38 21.70
CA PRO A 29 -4.32 -4.52 22.96
C PRO A 29 -5.48 -3.53 23.09
N SER A 30 -6.57 -3.93 23.75
CA SER A 30 -7.77 -3.08 23.92
C SER A 30 -7.53 -1.79 24.70
N GLY A 31 -6.42 -1.69 25.44
CA GLY A 31 -6.00 -0.49 26.16
C GLY A 31 -5.03 0.41 25.36
N ALA A 32 -4.66 0.03 24.14
CA ALA A 32 -3.75 0.82 23.33
C ALA A 32 -4.43 2.08 22.79
N THR A 33 -3.80 3.24 23.01
CA THR A 33 -4.27 4.55 22.52
C THR A 33 -3.69 4.91 21.16
N THR A 34 -2.68 4.17 20.69
CA THR A 34 -2.00 4.40 19.42
C THR A 34 -1.36 3.13 18.87
N THR A 35 -1.20 3.06 17.56
CA THR A 35 -0.50 1.97 16.84
C THR A 35 0.85 2.40 16.25
N VAL A 36 1.32 3.62 16.56
CA VAL A 36 2.54 4.20 15.97
C VAL A 36 3.77 3.32 16.19
N LEU A 37 3.87 2.61 17.33
CA LEU A 37 4.97 1.68 17.57
C LEU A 37 5.01 0.53 16.56
N ALA A 38 3.85 -0.01 16.15
CA ALA A 38 3.79 -1.04 15.12
C ALA A 38 4.21 -0.49 13.75
N THR A 39 3.82 0.74 13.41
CA THR A 39 4.33 1.44 12.22
C THR A 39 5.84 1.59 12.26
N MET A 40 6.42 2.00 13.39
CA MET A 40 7.87 2.12 13.53
C MET A 40 8.59 0.78 13.30
N CYS A 41 8.02 -0.33 13.78
CA CYS A 41 8.55 -1.67 13.48
C CYS A 41 8.53 -1.98 11.98
N ILE A 42 7.46 -1.62 11.27
CA ILE A 42 7.35 -1.79 9.81
C ILE A 42 8.44 -0.97 9.11
N GLN A 43 8.64 0.29 9.50
CA GLN A 43 9.62 1.17 8.87
C GLN A 43 11.06 0.71 9.11
N VAL A 44 11.38 0.19 10.29
CA VAL A 44 12.69 -0.42 10.57
C VAL A 44 12.91 -1.68 9.74
N ALA A 45 11.88 -2.52 9.56
CA ALA A 45 11.97 -3.71 8.72
C ALA A 45 12.10 -3.38 7.22
N ALA A 46 11.42 -2.34 6.75
CA ALA A 46 11.55 -1.84 5.37
C ALA A 46 12.95 -1.26 5.12
N LEU A 47 13.49 -0.50 6.08
CA LEU A 47 14.84 0.03 6.03
C LEU A 47 15.88 -1.10 6.03
N SER A 48 15.75 -2.09 6.90
CA SER A 48 16.69 -3.21 6.96
C SER A 48 16.71 -4.00 5.65
N THR A 49 15.56 -4.24 5.04
CA THR A 49 15.46 -4.86 3.70
C THR A 49 16.23 -4.04 2.67
N SER A 50 16.03 -2.72 2.66
CA SER A 50 16.74 -1.82 1.73
C SER A 50 18.26 -1.82 1.94
N VAL A 51 18.71 -1.85 3.20
CA VAL A 51 20.13 -1.91 3.57
C VAL A 51 20.76 -3.23 3.12
N VAL A 52 20.04 -4.36 3.24
CA VAL A 52 20.51 -5.66 2.76
C VAL A 52 20.72 -5.62 1.25
N PHE A 53 19.74 -5.13 0.49
CA PHE A 53 19.87 -4.99 -0.96
C PHE A 53 21.02 -4.05 -1.36
N LEU A 54 21.14 -2.90 -0.69
CA LEU A 54 22.23 -1.97 -0.92
C LEU A 54 23.60 -2.64 -0.69
N SER A 55 23.75 -3.35 0.42
CA SER A 55 24.99 -4.06 0.76
C SER A 55 25.33 -5.14 -0.28
N LEU A 56 24.34 -5.92 -0.72
CA LEU A 56 24.52 -6.93 -1.76
C LEU A 56 24.96 -6.31 -3.10
N LEU A 57 24.35 -5.20 -3.50
CA LEU A 57 24.70 -4.50 -4.74
C LEU A 57 26.06 -3.82 -4.64
N ALA A 58 26.41 -3.26 -3.48
CA ALA A 58 27.72 -2.66 -3.23
C ALA A 58 28.85 -3.70 -3.35
N VAL A 59 28.64 -4.91 -2.82
CA VAL A 59 29.62 -6.02 -2.93
C VAL A 59 29.76 -6.53 -4.36
N ARG A 60 28.67 -6.58 -5.14
CA ARG A 60 28.71 -7.02 -6.55
C ARG A 60 29.43 -6.03 -7.48
N GLY A 61 29.54 -4.76 -7.09
CA GLY A 61 30.16 -3.71 -7.90
C GLY A 61 29.34 -3.37 -9.16
N GLY A 62 29.79 -2.35 -9.91
CA GLY A 62 29.20 -2.00 -11.22
C GLY A 62 27.87 -1.22 -11.16
N HIS A 63 27.37 -0.88 -9.98
CA HIS A 63 26.14 -0.10 -9.80
C HIS A 63 26.45 1.35 -9.41
N VAL A 64 25.73 2.30 -10.02
CA VAL A 64 25.82 3.74 -9.69
C VAL A 64 24.70 4.09 -8.72
N PHE A 65 25.06 4.55 -7.52
CA PHE A 65 24.09 4.91 -6.47
C PHE A 65 23.73 6.41 -6.45
N SER A 66 24.32 7.19 -7.35
CA SER A 66 24.02 8.62 -7.48
C SER A 66 22.71 8.80 -8.27
N LEU A 67 21.68 9.30 -7.60
CA LEU A 67 20.43 9.72 -8.20
C LEU A 67 20.31 11.25 -8.22
N SER A 68 19.39 11.79 -9.00
CA SER A 68 19.13 13.23 -9.03
C SER A 68 18.50 13.71 -7.71
N PRO A 69 18.74 14.97 -7.29
CA PRO A 69 18.09 15.55 -6.09
C PRO A 69 16.56 15.44 -6.12
N ALA A 70 15.96 15.59 -7.31
CA ALA A 70 14.52 15.44 -7.50
C ALA A 70 14.04 14.01 -7.19
N SER A 71 14.83 12.98 -7.56
CA SER A 71 14.51 11.59 -7.23
C SER A 71 14.43 11.37 -5.72
N TYR A 72 15.35 11.96 -4.95
CA TYR A 72 15.31 11.88 -3.49
C TYR A 72 14.11 12.63 -2.92
N ALA A 73 13.80 13.82 -3.43
CA ALA A 73 12.65 14.61 -2.96
C ALA A 73 11.31 13.87 -3.15
N TRP A 74 11.06 13.30 -4.32
CA TRP A 74 9.85 12.51 -4.58
C TRP A 74 9.80 11.23 -3.75
N ALA A 75 10.94 10.55 -3.57
CA ALA A 75 11.02 9.37 -2.70
C ALA A 75 10.71 9.70 -1.24
N THR A 76 11.18 10.85 -0.72
CA THR A 76 10.84 11.31 0.63
C THR A 76 9.35 11.60 0.77
N LEU A 77 8.72 12.28 -0.20
CA LEU A 77 7.28 12.52 -0.19
C LEU A 77 6.48 11.22 -0.22
N ALA A 78 6.91 10.24 -1.05
CA ALA A 78 6.29 8.92 -1.06
C ALA A 78 6.40 8.22 0.30
N GLY A 79 7.57 8.31 0.96
CA GLY A 79 7.77 7.77 2.31
C GLY A 79 6.86 8.40 3.36
N LEU A 80 6.64 9.71 3.30
CA LEU A 80 5.69 10.41 4.18
C LEU A 80 4.25 9.92 3.96
N CYS A 81 3.82 9.75 2.71
CA CYS A 81 2.49 9.24 2.39
C CYS A 81 2.31 7.79 2.89
N ILE A 82 3.29 6.91 2.68
CA ILE A 82 3.22 5.52 3.14
C ILE A 82 3.20 5.45 4.68
N GLY A 83 4.05 6.22 5.37
CA GLY A 83 4.05 6.25 6.83
C GLY A 83 2.71 6.71 7.40
N GLY A 84 2.09 7.73 6.81
CA GLY A 84 0.74 8.17 7.18
C GLY A 84 -0.33 7.10 6.91
N ALA A 85 -0.26 6.44 5.74
CA ALA A 85 -1.19 5.37 5.38
C ALA A 85 -1.08 4.15 6.31
N GLU A 86 0.14 3.78 6.74
CA GLU A 86 0.38 2.68 7.68
C GLU A 86 -0.24 2.92 9.05
N ILE A 87 -0.09 4.14 9.57
CA ILE A 87 -0.76 4.56 10.80
C ILE A 87 -2.27 4.40 10.61
N GLY A 88 -2.83 4.96 9.52
CA GLY A 88 -4.26 4.84 9.21
C GLY A 88 -4.74 3.39 9.13
N TYR A 89 -4.02 2.52 8.44
CA TYR A 89 -4.32 1.09 8.33
C TYR A 89 -4.36 0.39 9.68
N LEU A 90 -3.35 0.62 10.52
CA LEU A 90 -3.29 0.01 11.84
C LEU A 90 -4.38 0.55 12.78
N TYR A 91 -4.77 1.82 12.64
CA TYR A 91 -5.93 2.36 13.37
C TYR A 91 -7.24 1.71 12.92
N LEU A 92 -7.44 1.54 11.61
CA LEU A 92 -8.62 0.86 11.04
C LEU A 92 -8.71 -0.61 11.47
N PHE A 93 -7.58 -1.31 11.56
CA PHE A 93 -7.55 -2.72 11.90
C PHE A 93 -7.46 -3.00 13.40
N GLY A 94 -6.81 -2.14 14.17
CA GLY A 94 -6.68 -2.25 15.62
C GLY A 94 -7.85 -1.65 16.40
N GLY A 95 -8.78 -0.94 15.73
CA GLY A 95 -9.94 -0.33 16.39
C GLY A 95 -9.55 0.76 17.42
N VAL A 96 -8.41 1.40 17.20
CA VAL A 96 -7.86 2.41 18.11
C VAL A 96 -8.61 3.73 17.92
N GLY A 97 -8.90 4.44 19.01
CA GLY A 97 -9.62 5.71 18.97
C GLY A 97 -11.15 5.57 18.96
N GLY A 98 -11.69 4.45 19.46
CA GLY A 98 -13.13 4.21 19.56
C GLY A 98 -13.79 3.73 18.27
N MET A 99 -13.01 3.44 17.24
CA MET A 99 -13.49 2.86 15.98
C MET A 99 -13.63 1.34 16.11
N LYS A 100 -14.68 0.76 15.52
CA LYS A 100 -14.79 -0.70 15.42
C LYS A 100 -13.74 -1.22 14.43
N PRO A 101 -12.95 -2.26 14.78
CA PRO A 101 -12.03 -2.89 13.84
C PRO A 101 -12.72 -3.27 12.53
N MET A 102 -12.16 -2.84 11.40
CA MET A 102 -12.73 -3.10 10.08
C MET A 102 -12.16 -4.39 9.48
N ASP A 103 -12.99 -5.16 8.77
CA ASP A 103 -12.56 -6.40 8.13
C ASP A 103 -11.63 -6.13 6.94
N ALA A 104 -10.62 -6.99 6.78
CA ALA A 104 -9.66 -6.88 5.68
C ALA A 104 -10.31 -7.06 4.31
N SER A 105 -11.37 -7.86 4.23
CA SER A 105 -12.17 -8.07 3.02
C SER A 105 -12.86 -6.80 2.51
N VAL A 106 -13.02 -5.80 3.38
CA VAL A 106 -13.63 -4.51 3.03
C VAL A 106 -12.56 -3.43 2.91
N ALA A 107 -11.68 -3.30 3.91
CA ALA A 107 -10.70 -2.23 3.96
C ALA A 107 -9.68 -2.28 2.81
N ILE A 108 -9.10 -3.46 2.57
CA ILE A 108 -8.02 -3.61 1.61
C ILE A 108 -8.54 -3.35 0.19
N PRO A 109 -9.63 -3.98 -0.29
CA PRO A 109 -10.14 -3.71 -1.63
C PRO A 109 -10.54 -2.25 -1.83
N THR A 110 -11.09 -1.60 -0.80
CA THR A 110 -11.50 -0.19 -0.86
C THR A 110 -10.32 0.75 -1.04
N ILE A 111 -9.30 0.61 -0.19
CA ILE A 111 -8.12 1.48 -0.23
C ILE A 111 -7.32 1.21 -1.50
N VAL A 112 -7.03 -0.05 -1.81
CA VAL A 112 -6.22 -0.44 -2.98
C VAL A 112 -6.92 -0.10 -4.30
N SER A 113 -8.24 -0.21 -4.37
CA SER A 113 -8.96 0.16 -5.61
C SER A 113 -9.20 1.66 -5.71
N GLY A 114 -9.39 2.34 -4.58
CA GLY A 114 -9.43 3.80 -4.53
C GLY A 114 -8.14 4.42 -5.05
N THR A 115 -6.98 3.85 -4.71
CA THR A 115 -5.69 4.33 -5.23
C THR A 115 -5.54 4.12 -6.72
N ILE A 116 -6.12 3.06 -7.31
CA ILE A 116 -6.12 2.87 -8.78
C ILE A 116 -6.79 4.05 -9.49
N VAL A 117 -7.97 4.49 -9.01
CA VAL A 117 -8.71 5.61 -9.61
C VAL A 117 -7.93 6.92 -9.46
N ILE A 118 -7.43 7.19 -8.25
CA ILE A 118 -6.66 8.41 -7.99
C ILE A 118 -5.37 8.42 -8.82
N ALA A 119 -4.68 7.28 -8.92
CA ALA A 119 -3.47 7.15 -9.74
C ALA A 119 -3.76 7.38 -11.22
N LEU A 120 -4.86 6.84 -11.76
CA LEU A 120 -5.26 7.10 -13.15
C LEU A 120 -5.59 8.57 -13.40
N LEU A 121 -6.33 9.21 -12.50
CA LEU A 121 -6.62 10.64 -12.59
C LEU A 121 -5.34 11.48 -12.53
N PHE A 122 -4.40 11.12 -11.65
CA PHE A 122 -3.11 11.79 -11.55
C PHE A 122 -2.23 11.56 -12.79
N SER A 123 -2.21 10.34 -13.33
CA SER A 123 -1.54 10.00 -14.60
C SER A 123 -2.07 10.83 -15.76
N PHE A 124 -3.39 10.99 -15.83
CA PHE A 124 -4.02 11.81 -16.86
C PHE A 124 -3.72 13.31 -16.70
N LEU A 125 -3.93 13.84 -15.49
CA LEU A 125 -3.92 15.30 -15.24
C LEU A 125 -2.51 15.87 -15.06
N VAL A 126 -1.64 15.15 -14.35
CA VAL A 126 -0.31 15.64 -13.95
C VAL A 126 0.77 15.09 -14.86
N LEU A 127 0.77 13.77 -15.09
CA LEU A 127 1.78 13.12 -15.95
C LEU A 127 1.47 13.27 -17.45
N LYS A 128 0.25 13.71 -17.81
CA LYS A 128 -0.23 13.89 -19.19
C LYS A 128 -0.08 12.63 -20.04
N GLU A 129 -0.24 11.46 -19.42
CA GLU A 129 -0.17 10.18 -20.11
C GLU A 129 -1.45 9.95 -20.94
N GLN A 130 -1.30 9.33 -22.11
CA GLN A 130 -2.47 8.97 -22.92
C GLN A 130 -3.12 7.71 -22.36
N ILE A 131 -4.28 7.89 -21.74
CA ILE A 131 -5.07 6.78 -21.21
C ILE A 131 -5.98 6.22 -22.29
N SER A 132 -5.86 4.92 -22.54
CA SER A 132 -6.75 4.21 -23.49
C SER A 132 -8.15 4.07 -22.92
N TRP A 133 -9.17 4.11 -23.78
CA TRP A 133 -10.56 3.85 -23.40
C TRP A 133 -10.76 2.47 -22.75
N THR A 134 -9.93 1.49 -23.13
CA THR A 134 -9.93 0.16 -22.51
C THR A 134 -9.44 0.17 -21.06
N GLN A 135 -8.49 1.04 -20.72
CA GLN A 135 -8.00 1.19 -19.34
C GLN A 135 -9.05 1.87 -18.46
N VAL A 136 -9.74 2.88 -19.00
CA VAL A 136 -10.87 3.52 -18.30
C VAL A 136 -11.96 2.51 -17.99
N LEU A 137 -12.38 1.72 -19.00
CA LEU A 137 -13.39 0.69 -18.82
C LEU A 137 -12.96 -0.37 -17.78
N GLY A 138 -11.71 -0.85 -17.85
CA GLY A 138 -11.17 -1.79 -16.87
C GLY A 138 -11.19 -1.22 -15.45
N SER A 139 -10.91 0.07 -15.30
CA SER A 139 -10.91 0.75 -14.00
C SER A 139 -12.32 0.92 -13.44
N CYS A 140 -13.30 1.23 -14.31
CA CYS A 140 -14.71 1.21 -13.94
C CYS A 140 -15.17 -0.18 -13.49
N LEU A 141 -14.74 -1.25 -14.17
CA LEU A 141 -15.05 -2.63 -13.76
C LEU A 141 -14.47 -2.98 -12.39
N ILE A 142 -13.25 -2.54 -12.08
CA ILE A 142 -12.65 -2.71 -10.75
C ILE A 142 -13.50 -2.00 -9.70
N LEU A 143 -13.91 -0.76 -9.95
CA LEU A 143 -14.78 -0.01 -9.04
C LEU A 143 -16.13 -0.70 -8.80
N VAL A 144 -16.75 -1.21 -9.86
CA VAL A 144 -18.00 -1.99 -9.76
C VAL A 144 -17.78 -3.26 -8.95
N GLY A 145 -16.67 -3.98 -9.18
CA GLY A 145 -16.32 -5.17 -8.41
C GLY A 145 -16.17 -4.87 -6.91
N VAL A 146 -15.52 -3.75 -6.57
CA VAL A 146 -15.37 -3.31 -5.18
C VAL A 146 -16.71 -2.91 -4.59
N PHE A 147 -17.53 -2.16 -5.33
CA PHE A 147 -18.88 -1.81 -4.90
C PHE A 147 -19.71 -3.06 -4.58
N LEU A 148 -19.61 -4.12 -5.40
CA LEU A 148 -20.27 -5.39 -5.14
C LEU A 148 -19.80 -6.08 -3.85
N LEU A 149 -18.54 -5.90 -3.43
CA LEU A 149 -18.06 -6.40 -2.13
C LEU A 149 -18.77 -5.70 -0.96
N PHE A 150 -19.25 -4.47 -1.14
CA PHE A 150 -20.05 -3.76 -0.16
C PHE A 150 -21.54 -4.12 -0.22
N VAL A 151 -22.03 -4.60 -1.37
CA VAL A 151 -23.45 -4.98 -1.55
C VAL A 151 -23.81 -6.24 -0.77
N GLN A 152 -22.84 -7.05 -0.32
CA GLN A 152 -23.09 -8.18 0.60
C GLN A 152 -22.85 -7.83 2.08
N ARG A 153 -23.91 -7.36 2.75
CA ARG A 153 -24.56 -8.00 3.93
C ARG A 153 -25.62 -7.08 4.59
N PRO A 154 -26.91 -7.19 4.20
CA PRO A 154 -28.01 -7.16 5.12
C PRO A 154 -28.34 -8.62 5.51
N GLY A 155 -27.81 -9.11 6.64
CA GLY A 155 -28.27 -10.38 7.24
C GLY A 155 -27.27 -11.54 7.35
N SER A 156 -26.09 -11.34 7.95
CA SER A 156 -25.42 -12.43 8.64
C SER A 156 -25.49 -12.16 10.15
N ALA A 157 -26.40 -12.88 10.79
CA ALA A 157 -26.47 -13.04 12.24
C ALA A 157 -25.16 -13.56 12.83
#